data_AF-X1B6P5-F1
#
_entry.id   AF-X1B6P5-F1
#
_cell.length_a   1.000
_cell.length_b   1.000
_cell.length_c   1.000
_cell.angle_alpha   90.00
_cell.angle_beta   90.00
_cell.angle_gamma   90.00
#
_symmetry.space_group_name_H-M   'P 1'
#
loop_
_entity.id
_entity.type
_entity.pdbx_description
1 polymer ?
#
loop_
_entity_poly.entity_id
_entity_poly.type
_entity_poly.pdbx_seq_one_letter_code
_entity_poly.pdbx_strand_id
1 'polypeptide(L)'
;MAKKFKENFIFGISTSSYQIEGAVTEGGRGPSIWDKFSKIPNKIYEGHTGDIACNHYHKYKEDIGLMSEIGLDAYKFSISWSRIFPEKGKYNPEGMKFYMVFNG
;
A
#
# COMPACT_ATOMS: atom_id res chain seq x y z
N MET A 1 19.12 -27.69 12.08
CA MET A 1 18.53 -27.31 13.38
C MET A 1 17.45 -26.28 13.14
N ALA A 2 16.22 -26.50 13.61
CA ALA A 2 15.18 -25.48 13.54
C ALA A 2 15.47 -24.39 14.58
N LYS A 3 15.47 -23.12 14.16
CA LYS A 3 15.55 -21.98 15.10
C LYS A 3 14.27 -21.97 15.94
N LYS A 4 14.41 -22.04 17.27
CA LYS A 4 13.29 -21.82 18.20
C LYS A 4 13.15 -20.33 18.48
N PHE A 5 11.95 -19.80 18.29
CA PHE A 5 11.56 -18.44 18.69
C PHE A 5 10.81 -18.49 20.03
N LYS A 6 10.67 -17.34 20.70
CA LYS A 6 9.79 -17.24 21.89
C LYS A 6 8.34 -17.46 21.45
N GLU A 7 7.50 -17.97 22.35
CA GLU A 7 6.09 -18.28 22.05
C GLU A 7 5.29 -17.05 21.58
N ASN A 8 5.67 -15.86 22.02
CA ASN A 8 5.04 -14.59 21.66
C ASN A 8 5.83 -13.79 20.61
N PHE A 9 6.71 -14.45 19.86
CA PHE A 9 7.42 -13.79 18.76
C PHE A 9 6.46 -13.55 17.60
N ILE A 10 6.34 -12.30 17.15
CA ILE A 10 5.46 -11.90 16.05
C ILE A 10 6.21 -12.01 14.72
N PHE A 11 5.72 -12.84 13.81
CA PHE A 11 6.12 -12.84 12.42
C PHE A 11 5.18 -11.95 11.61
N GLY A 12 5.75 -11.07 10.80
CA GLY A 12 4.95 -10.20 9.96
C GLY A 12 5.61 -9.83 8.67
N ILE A 13 4.81 -9.25 7.78
CA ILE A 13 5.24 -8.68 6.51
C ILE A 13 4.98 -7.17 6.51
N SER A 14 5.69 -6.45 5.64
CA SER A 14 5.51 -5.01 5.51
C SER A 14 5.53 -4.55 4.07
N THR A 15 4.72 -3.53 3.79
CA THR A 15 4.58 -2.88 2.48
C THR A 15 4.52 -1.36 2.64
N SER A 16 4.58 -0.64 1.53
CA SER A 16 4.25 0.79 1.48
C SER A 16 3.24 1.07 0.37
N SER A 17 2.37 2.04 0.60
CA SER A 17 1.21 2.34 -0.24
C SER A 17 1.58 2.51 -1.71
N TYR A 18 2.49 3.44 -2.04
CA TYR A 18 2.84 3.71 -3.44
C TYR A 18 3.50 2.52 -4.16
N GLN A 19 4.15 1.62 -3.41
CA GLN A 19 4.82 0.45 -4.00
C GLN A 19 3.86 -0.66 -4.39
N ILE A 20 2.66 -0.74 -3.79
CA ILE A 20 1.74 -1.86 -4.02
C ILE A 20 0.33 -1.46 -4.48
N GLU A 21 -0.17 -0.27 -4.11
CA GLU A 21 -1.58 0.09 -4.28
C GLU A 21 -1.97 0.26 -5.75
N GLY A 22 -1.17 1.01 -6.53
CA GLY A 22 -1.60 1.46 -7.86
C GLY A 22 -2.78 2.43 -7.79
N ALA A 23 -3.63 2.40 -8.83
CA ALA A 23 -4.88 3.16 -8.90
C ALA A 23 -4.66 4.65 -8.59
N VAL A 24 -3.64 5.23 -9.22
CA VAL A 24 -3.09 6.55 -8.87
C VAL A 24 -4.03 7.72 -9.13
N THR A 25 -5.06 7.51 -9.97
CA THR A 25 -6.10 8.49 -10.34
C THR A 25 -7.50 8.11 -9.85
N GLU A 26 -7.62 7.09 -9.00
CA GLU A 26 -8.91 6.57 -8.53
C GLU A 26 -9.18 6.91 -7.07
N GLY A 27 -10.45 6.87 -6.66
CA GLY A 27 -10.88 7.08 -5.27
C GLY A 27 -10.53 8.47 -4.71
N GLY A 28 -10.51 9.49 -5.57
CA GLY A 28 -10.18 10.86 -5.20
C GLY A 28 -8.72 11.09 -4.82
N ARG A 29 -7.80 10.17 -5.14
CA ARG A 29 -6.36 10.31 -4.86
C ARG A 29 -5.76 11.49 -5.65
N GLY A 30 -5.03 12.35 -4.93
CA GLY A 30 -4.16 13.36 -5.53
C GLY A 30 -2.77 12.82 -5.90
N PRO A 31 -2.01 13.53 -6.75
CA PRO A 31 -0.65 13.13 -7.09
C PRO A 31 0.30 13.28 -5.89
N SER A 32 1.17 12.31 -5.69
CA SER A 32 2.30 12.39 -4.76
C SER A 32 3.56 12.90 -5.47
N ILE A 33 4.63 13.14 -4.70
CA ILE A 33 5.95 13.48 -5.26
C ILE A 33 6.51 12.36 -6.13
N TRP A 34 6.21 11.09 -5.81
CA TRP A 34 6.70 9.94 -6.56
C TRP A 34 6.04 9.81 -7.93
N ASP A 35 4.75 10.18 -8.07
CA ASP A 35 4.06 10.20 -9.37
C ASP A 35 4.74 11.14 -10.36
N LYS A 36 5.32 12.24 -9.87
CA LYS A 36 6.09 13.18 -10.69
C LYS A 36 7.52 12.69 -10.90
N PHE A 37 8.20 12.30 -9.82
CA PHE A 37 9.59 11.88 -9.87
C PHE A 37 9.82 10.68 -10.79
N SER A 38 8.92 9.69 -10.76
CA SER A 38 9.05 8.48 -11.55
C SER A 38 8.95 8.71 -13.06
N LYS A 39 8.31 9.82 -13.46
CA LYS A 39 8.12 10.21 -14.87
C LYS A 39 9.25 11.09 -15.40
N ILE A 40 10.24 11.44 -14.57
CA ILE A 40 11.43 12.17 -15.02
C ILE A 40 12.35 11.19 -15.78
N PRO A 41 12.77 11.51 -17.02
CA PRO A 41 13.67 10.66 -17.79
C PRO A 41 14.93 10.28 -17.00
N ASN A 42 15.30 8.99 -17.07
CA ASN A 42 16.50 8.42 -16.45
C ASN A 42 16.57 8.52 -14.91
N LYS A 43 15.46 8.80 -14.21
CA LYS A 43 15.41 8.77 -12.73
C LYS A 43 15.00 7.42 -12.15
N ILE A 44 14.22 6.65 -12.91
CA ILE A 44 13.82 5.29 -12.56
C ILE A 44 14.32 4.35 -13.65
N TYR A 45 14.73 3.16 -13.25
CA TYR A 45 15.08 2.06 -14.15
C TYR A 45 13.96 1.86 -15.19
N GLU A 46 14.33 1.93 -16.47
CA GLU A 46 13.44 1.74 -17.63
C GLU A 46 12.15 2.61 -17.61
N GLY A 47 12.13 3.70 -16.83
CA GLY A 47 10.95 4.56 -16.70
C GLY A 47 9.77 3.93 -15.97
N HIS A 48 10.00 2.91 -15.13
CA HIS A 48 8.93 2.29 -14.33
C HIS A 48 8.21 3.30 -13.43
N THR A 49 6.91 3.06 -13.20
CA THR A 49 6.05 3.90 -12.36
C THR A 49 5.24 3.06 -11.37
N GLY A 50 4.68 3.73 -10.36
CA GLY A 50 3.69 3.13 -9.44
C GLY A 50 2.25 3.25 -9.93
N ASP A 51 2.01 3.50 -11.22
CA ASP A 51 0.66 3.79 -11.73
C ASP A 51 -0.30 2.59 -11.51
N ILE A 52 0.18 1.36 -11.76
CA ILE A 52 -0.54 0.09 -11.51
C ILE A 52 0.06 -0.68 -10.31
N ALA A 53 1.40 -0.72 -10.21
CA ALA A 53 2.11 -1.46 -9.15
C ALA A 53 1.62 -2.93 -9.03
N CYS A 54 1.29 -3.39 -7.82
CA CYS A 54 0.72 -4.72 -7.57
C CYS A 54 -0.82 -4.73 -7.68
N ASN A 55 -1.44 -3.59 -7.98
CA ASN A 55 -2.89 -3.41 -8.02
C ASN A 55 -3.60 -3.75 -6.69
N HIS A 56 -2.92 -3.56 -5.55
CA HIS A 56 -3.44 -3.87 -4.22
C HIS A 56 -4.71 -3.07 -3.90
N TYR A 57 -4.89 -1.87 -4.47
CA TYR A 57 -6.12 -1.09 -4.28
C TYR A 57 -7.39 -1.87 -4.66
N HIS A 58 -7.31 -2.71 -5.70
CA HIS A 58 -8.41 -3.56 -6.13
C HIS A 58 -8.35 -4.97 -5.53
N LYS A 59 -7.13 -5.47 -5.26
CA LYS A 59 -6.89 -6.87 -4.88
C LYS A 59 -6.62 -7.09 -3.40
N TYR A 60 -6.78 -6.07 -2.54
CA TYR A 60 -6.43 -6.17 -1.12
C TYR A 60 -7.06 -7.39 -0.41
N LYS A 61 -8.28 -7.80 -0.78
CA LYS A 61 -8.93 -8.98 -0.19
C LYS A 61 -8.19 -10.28 -0.51
N GLU A 62 -7.70 -10.42 -1.74
CA GLU A 62 -6.90 -11.57 -2.18
C GLU A 62 -5.57 -11.57 -1.43
N ASP A 63 -4.90 -10.41 -1.36
CA ASP A 63 -3.60 -10.27 -0.69
C ASP A 63 -3.68 -10.55 0.82
N ILE A 64 -4.74 -10.09 1.51
CA ILE A 64 -4.99 -10.42 2.93
C ILE A 64 -5.25 -11.92 3.09
N GLY A 65 -6.02 -12.53 2.18
CA GLY A 65 -6.28 -13.98 2.19
C GLY A 65 -4.98 -14.77 2.14
N LEU A 66 -4.06 -14.40 1.24
CA LEU A 66 -2.73 -15.01 1.15
C LEU A 66 -1.91 -14.83 2.44
N MET A 67 -1.92 -13.63 3.04
CA MET A 67 -1.22 -13.39 4.31
C MET A 67 -1.75 -14.27 5.45
N SER A 68 -3.08 -14.48 5.48
CA SER A 68 -3.71 -15.39 6.43
C SER A 68 -3.33 -16.85 6.19
N GLU A 69 -3.27 -17.29 4.92
CA GLU A 69 -2.86 -18.66 4.56
C GLU A 69 -1.40 -18.95 4.92
N ILE A 70 -0.51 -17.96 4.80
CA ILE A 70 0.90 -18.07 5.21
C ILE A 70 1.04 -18.19 6.74
N GLY A 71 0.05 -17.72 7.51
CA GLY A 71 0.06 -17.76 8.97
C GLY A 71 0.89 -16.63 9.60
N LEU A 72 0.84 -15.42 9.04
CA LEU A 72 1.50 -14.24 9.60
C LEU A 72 0.69 -13.66 10.78
N ASP A 73 1.39 -13.24 11.82
CA ASP A 73 0.81 -12.59 13.01
C ASP A 73 0.53 -11.10 12.79
N ALA A 74 1.28 -10.44 11.89
CA ALA A 74 1.18 -9.01 11.67
C ALA A 74 1.37 -8.58 10.20
N TYR A 75 0.60 -7.58 9.80
CA TYR A 75 0.77 -6.87 8.53
C TYR A 75 0.98 -5.38 8.78
N LYS A 76 2.16 -4.87 8.43
CA LYS A 76 2.51 -3.45 8.52
C LYS A 76 2.42 -2.78 7.15
N PHE A 77 1.41 -1.96 6.93
CA PHE A 77 1.26 -1.13 5.73
C PHE A 77 1.37 0.36 6.06
N SER A 78 1.59 1.19 5.03
CA SER A 78 1.52 2.65 5.16
C SER A 78 0.25 3.19 4.50
N ILE A 79 -0.26 4.31 5.02
CA ILE A 79 -1.40 5.03 4.44
C ILE A 79 -0.87 6.04 3.40
N SER A 80 -1.49 6.09 2.23
CA SER A 80 -1.20 7.07 1.19
C SER A 80 -1.76 8.44 1.58
N TRP A 81 -0.87 9.37 1.96
CA TRP A 81 -1.28 10.74 2.33
C TRP A 81 -2.12 11.41 1.24
N SER A 82 -1.76 11.18 -0.03
CA SER A 82 -2.47 11.77 -1.16
C SER A 82 -3.85 11.15 -1.42
N ARG A 83 -4.19 10.03 -0.78
CA ARG A 83 -5.58 9.52 -0.71
C ARG A 83 -6.37 10.21 0.40
N ILE A 84 -5.75 10.54 1.54
CA ILE A 84 -6.44 11.15 2.69
C ILE A 84 -6.66 12.65 2.51
N PHE A 85 -5.63 13.36 2.04
CA PHE A 85 -5.65 14.79 1.75
C PHE A 85 -5.08 15.03 0.35
N PRO A 86 -5.88 14.83 -0.72
CA PRO A 86 -5.45 15.05 -2.10
C PRO A 86 -5.12 16.52 -2.39
N GLU A 87 -5.76 17.43 -1.66
CA GLU A 87 -5.49 18.86 -1.69
C GLU A 87 -5.35 19.39 -0.26
N LYS A 88 -4.62 20.50 -0.09
CA LYS A 88 -4.40 21.11 1.23
C LYS A 88 -5.73 21.40 1.92
N GLY A 89 -5.95 20.78 3.07
CA GLY A 89 -7.13 20.98 3.91
C GLY A 89 -8.42 20.33 3.40
N LYS A 90 -8.40 19.64 2.25
CA LYS A 90 -9.57 18.89 1.75
C LYS A 90 -9.43 17.43 2.10
N TYR A 91 -10.17 16.99 3.11
CA TYR A 91 -10.26 15.58 3.48
C TYR A 91 -11.03 14.79 2.41
N ASN A 92 -10.54 13.60 2.08
CA ASN A 92 -11.19 12.66 1.17
C ASN A 92 -11.68 11.42 1.96
N PRO A 93 -12.98 11.33 2.28
CA PRO A 93 -13.56 10.20 3.01
C PRO A 93 -13.44 8.87 2.27
N GLU A 94 -13.50 8.88 0.93
CA GLU A 94 -13.39 7.66 0.12
C GLU A 94 -11.99 7.04 0.23
N GLY A 95 -10.95 7.87 0.20
CA GLY A 95 -9.57 7.44 0.42
C GLY A 95 -9.37 6.80 1.80
N MET A 96 -10.02 7.31 2.84
CA MET A 96 -9.98 6.68 4.17
C MET A 96 -10.78 5.39 4.24
N LYS A 97 -11.92 5.30 3.54
CA LYS A 97 -12.76 4.10 3.48
C LYS A 97 -11.97 2.90 2.98
N PHE A 98 -11.06 3.09 2.02
CA PHE A 98 -10.14 2.04 1.56
C PHE A 98 -9.28 1.44 2.69
N TYR A 99 -8.86 2.23 3.68
CA TYR A 99 -8.05 1.73 4.81
C TYR A 99 -8.88 1.22 5.99
N MET A 100 -10.18 1.51 6.05
CA MET A 100 -11.06 1.02 7.12
C MET A 100 -11.49 -0.45 6.91
N VAL A 101 -11.32 -0.99 5.71
CA VAL A 101 -11.68 -2.38 5.39
C VAL A 101 -10.78 -3.42 6.06
N PHE A 102 -9.66 -3.00 6.66
CA PHE A 102 -8.73 -3.87 7.40
C PHE A 102 -9.16 -4.14 8.85
N ASN A 103 -10.30 -3.60 9.30
CA ASN A 103 -10.87 -3.84 10.64
C ASN A 103 -11.91 -4.97 10.65
N GLY A 104 -11.57 -6.13 10.05
CA GLY A 104 -12.36 -7.36 10.12
C GLY A 104 -11.95 -8.20 11.31
#